data_AF-A0A5Z0V2D5-F1
#
_entry.id   AF-A0A5Z0V2D5-F1
#
_cell.length_a   1.000
_cell.length_b   1.000
_cell.length_c   1.000
_cell.angle_alpha   90.00
_cell.angle_beta   90.00
_cell.angle_gamma   90.00
#
_symmetry.space_group_name_H-M   'P 1'
#
loop_
_entity.id
_entity.type
_entity.pdbx_description
1 polymer ?
#
loop_
_entity_poly.entity_id
_entity_poly.type
_entity_poly.pdbx_seq_one_letter_code
_entity_poly.pdbx_strand_id
1 'polypeptide(L)'
;MIENLSHNYLHELKNRFLAKVDINSGYVPENMKTECHIWMAGKNYRGYGRISVNGKVVKAHRLSYEFSKGIIPEGKVVIHLCDNPSCVNPKHLAVGTVSDNNADMRHKGRAKYQTGEQNGNSKLTKDKIFDIRRDIRSNRIIAREYNISHTHVGLIKNKKIWRHL
;
A
#
# COMPACT_ATOMS: atom_id res chain seq x y z
N MET A 1 0.23 -3.15 -20.56
CA MET A 1 1.69 -3.03 -20.79
C MET A 1 2.15 -3.86 -21.98
N ILE A 2 1.40 -4.91 -22.35
CA ILE A 2 1.75 -5.80 -23.46
C ILE A 2 1.03 -5.54 -24.79
N GLU A 3 0.00 -4.68 -24.81
CA GLU A 3 -0.96 -4.50 -25.92
C GLU A 3 -0.32 -4.17 -27.29
N ASN A 4 0.77 -3.40 -27.30
CA ASN A 4 1.44 -2.94 -28.52
C ASN A 4 2.79 -3.65 -28.77
N LEU A 5 3.04 -4.77 -28.12
CA LEU A 5 4.29 -5.53 -28.32
C LEU A 5 4.14 -6.49 -29.50
N SER A 6 5.19 -6.61 -30.32
CA SER A 6 5.23 -7.62 -31.38
C SER A 6 5.13 -9.03 -30.79
N HIS A 7 4.59 -9.97 -31.56
CA HIS A 7 4.43 -11.36 -31.13
C HIS A 7 5.76 -11.98 -30.66
N ASN A 8 6.84 -11.76 -31.41
CA ASN A 8 8.17 -12.25 -31.07
C ASN A 8 8.67 -11.67 -29.74
N TYR A 9 8.52 -10.36 -29.56
CA TYR A 9 8.93 -9.72 -28.31
C TYR A 9 8.10 -10.20 -27.11
N LEU A 10 6.80 -10.43 -27.30
CA LEU A 10 5.93 -10.98 -26.26
C LEU A 10 6.39 -12.39 -25.84
N HIS A 11 6.76 -13.23 -26.81
CA HIS A 11 7.28 -14.57 -26.55
C HIS A 11 8.60 -14.53 -25.76
N GLU A 12 9.58 -13.74 -26.21
CA GLU A 12 10.84 -13.54 -25.51
C GLU A 12 10.65 -12.98 -24.10
N LEU A 13 9.73 -12.02 -23.96
CA LEU A 13 9.40 -11.42 -22.68
C LEU A 13 8.81 -12.45 -21.71
N LYS A 14 7.93 -13.33 -22.18
CA LYS A 14 7.35 -14.40 -21.37
C LYS A 14 8.41 -15.40 -20.92
N ASN A 15 9.33 -15.80 -21.80
CA ASN A 15 10.44 -16.69 -21.44
C ASN A 15 11.36 -16.03 -20.40
N ARG A 16 11.74 -14.77 -20.61
CA ARG A 16 12.56 -13.99 -19.67
C ARG A 16 11.86 -13.74 -18.33
N PHE A 17 10.53 -13.68 -18.33
CA PHE A 17 9.73 -13.61 -17.11
C PHE A 17 9.76 -14.93 -16.36
N LEU A 18 9.41 -16.04 -17.03
CA LEU A 18 9.35 -17.38 -16.42
C LEU A 18 10.70 -17.83 -15.86
N ALA A 19 11.81 -17.49 -16.52
CA ALA A 19 13.17 -17.77 -16.03
C ALA A 19 13.52 -17.10 -14.69
N LYS A 20 12.67 -16.19 -14.18
CA LYS A 20 12.85 -15.45 -12.92
C LYS A 20 11.79 -15.80 -11.88
N VAL A 21 11.01 -16.85 -12.12
CA VAL A 21 9.92 -17.27 -11.25
C VAL A 21 10.22 -18.66 -10.73
N ASP A 22 10.31 -18.78 -9.41
CA ASP A 22 10.25 -20.06 -8.73
C ASP A 22 8.78 -20.44 -8.52
N ILE A 23 8.31 -21.50 -9.19
CA ILE A 23 6.93 -21.99 -9.08
C ILE A 23 6.76 -23.03 -7.98
N ASN A 24 7.85 -23.57 -7.42
CA ASN A 24 7.86 -24.64 -6.42
C ASN A 24 8.40 -24.09 -5.09
N SER A 25 7.85 -22.96 -4.66
CA SER A 25 8.36 -22.26 -3.49
C SER A 25 8.14 -23.03 -2.18
N GLY A 26 7.26 -24.04 -2.18
CA GLY A 26 6.82 -24.75 -0.99
C GLY A 26 5.99 -23.89 -0.04
N TYR A 27 5.72 -22.63 -0.38
CA TYR A 27 5.01 -21.69 0.47
C TYR A 27 3.56 -21.52 0.01
N VAL A 28 2.63 -22.09 0.78
CA VAL A 28 1.18 -21.89 0.64
C VAL A 28 0.70 -20.93 1.74
N PRO A 29 0.30 -19.69 1.40
CA PRO A 29 -0.33 -18.79 2.36
C PRO A 29 -1.61 -19.40 2.94
N GLU A 30 -1.87 -19.18 4.23
CA GLU A 30 -3.05 -19.73 4.95
C GLU A 30 -4.38 -19.45 4.23
N ASN A 31 -4.51 -18.28 3.61
CA ASN A 31 -5.72 -17.86 2.92
C ASN A 31 -5.78 -18.33 1.44
N MET A 32 -4.87 -19.19 1.00
CA MET A 32 -4.78 -19.68 -0.38
C MET A 32 -4.70 -21.21 -0.44
N LYS A 33 -5.12 -21.79 -1.57
CA LYS A 33 -5.09 -23.25 -1.81
C LYS A 33 -3.88 -23.74 -2.63
N THR A 34 -3.06 -22.81 -3.13
CA THR A 34 -1.93 -23.14 -4.01
C THR A 34 -0.70 -22.36 -3.58
N GLU A 35 0.47 -22.85 -3.95
CA GLU A 35 1.75 -22.19 -3.64
C GLU A 35 1.87 -20.79 -4.26
N CYS A 36 2.60 -19.93 -3.58
CA CYS A 36 3.11 -18.72 -4.21
C CYS A 36 4.10 -19.09 -5.31
N HIS A 37 4.08 -18.33 -6.42
CA HIS A 37 5.16 -18.37 -7.39
C HIS A 37 6.05 -17.16 -7.10
N ILE A 38 7.28 -17.37 -6.67
CA ILE A 38 8.14 -16.32 -6.11
C ILE A 38 8.98 -15.68 -7.20
N TRP A 39 8.96 -14.36 -7.27
CA TRP A 39 9.87 -13.59 -8.10
C TRP A 39 11.29 -13.65 -7.51
N MET A 40 12.25 -14.12 -8.30
CA MET A 40 13.64 -14.35 -7.88
C MET A 40 14.61 -13.24 -8.31
N ALA A 41 14.19 -12.36 -9.23
CA ALA A 41 15.03 -11.24 -9.68
C ALA A 41 14.80 -9.96 -8.84
N GLY A 42 15.31 -8.82 -9.32
CA GLY A 42 15.27 -7.54 -8.62
C GLY A 42 13.88 -7.16 -8.07
N LYS A 43 13.86 -6.69 -6.82
CA LYS A 43 12.68 -6.24 -6.07
C LYS A 43 12.87 -4.80 -5.62
N ASN A 44 11.79 -4.08 -5.32
CA ASN A 44 11.89 -2.82 -4.60
C ASN A 44 12.00 -3.04 -3.08
N TYR A 45 12.21 -1.96 -2.31
CA TYR A 45 12.31 -2.02 -0.84
C TYR A 45 11.08 -2.59 -0.13
N ARG A 46 9.92 -2.64 -0.81
CA ARG A 46 8.67 -3.24 -0.29
C ARG A 46 8.48 -4.70 -0.75
N GLY A 47 9.49 -5.31 -1.38
CA GLY A 47 9.45 -6.71 -1.83
C GLY A 47 8.72 -6.96 -3.16
N TYR A 48 8.24 -5.93 -3.85
CA TYR A 48 7.59 -6.12 -5.16
C TYR A 48 8.62 -6.37 -6.26
N GLY A 49 8.45 -7.49 -6.97
CA GLY A 49 9.28 -7.84 -8.13
C GLY A 49 9.21 -6.81 -9.26
N ARG A 50 10.34 -6.61 -9.94
CA ARG A 50 10.51 -5.66 -11.05
C ARG A 50 11.16 -6.34 -12.25
N ILE A 51 10.72 -5.94 -13.45
CA ILE A 51 11.30 -6.37 -14.73
C ILE A 51 11.27 -5.21 -15.73
N SER A 52 12.32 -5.04 -16.52
CA SER A 52 12.34 -4.07 -17.61
C SER A 52 11.58 -4.60 -18.83
N VAL A 53 10.67 -3.84 -19.41
CA VAL A 53 9.89 -4.12 -20.62
C VAL A 53 10.01 -2.91 -21.53
N ASN A 54 10.59 -3.08 -22.72
CA ASN A 54 10.89 -2.02 -23.69
C ASN A 54 11.54 -0.77 -23.03
N GLY A 55 12.60 -0.99 -22.26
CA GLY A 55 13.32 0.06 -21.52
C GLY A 55 12.64 0.58 -20.25
N LYS A 56 11.39 0.19 -19.97
CA LYS A 56 10.62 0.66 -18.80
C LYS A 56 10.55 -0.41 -17.71
N VAL A 57 10.88 -0.04 -16.47
CA VAL A 57 10.74 -0.95 -15.33
C VAL A 57 9.28 -1.05 -14.90
N VAL A 58 8.70 -2.25 -15.01
CA VAL A 58 7.32 -2.56 -14.60
C VAL A 58 7.29 -3.55 -13.42
N LYS A 59 6.14 -3.64 -12.73
CA LYS A 59 5.95 -4.60 -11.63
C LYS A 59 5.70 -6.00 -12.18
N ALA A 60 6.44 -6.99 -11.68
CA ALA A 60 6.37 -8.37 -12.16
C ALA A 60 4.97 -9.00 -12.02
N HIS A 61 4.30 -8.79 -10.88
CA HIS A 61 2.95 -9.32 -10.68
C HIS A 61 1.91 -8.75 -11.66
N ARG A 62 2.03 -7.47 -12.06
CA ARG A 62 1.14 -6.88 -13.07
C ARG A 62 1.36 -7.54 -14.43
N LEU A 63 2.61 -7.79 -14.79
CA LEU A 63 2.94 -8.48 -16.03
C LEU A 63 2.42 -9.94 -16.02
N SER A 64 2.53 -10.64 -14.88
CA SER A 64 1.95 -11.97 -14.70
C SER A 64 0.43 -11.99 -14.89
N TYR A 65 -0.26 -11.00 -14.33
CA TYR A 65 -1.70 -10.83 -14.55
C TYR A 65 -1.99 -10.64 -16.03
N GLU A 66 -1.29 -9.73 -16.71
CA GLU A 66 -1.51 -9.48 -18.14
C GLU A 66 -1.28 -10.73 -19.02
N PHE A 67 -0.27 -11.54 -18.72
CA PHE A 67 -0.01 -12.79 -19.45
C PHE A 67 -1.09 -13.87 -19.28
N SER A 68 -1.82 -13.84 -18.17
CA SER A 68 -2.72 -14.94 -17.78
C SER A 68 -4.20 -14.58 -17.88
N LYS A 69 -4.53 -13.30 -17.67
CA LYS A 69 -5.90 -12.80 -17.56
C LYS A 69 -6.20 -11.63 -18.51
N GLY A 70 -5.19 -11.16 -19.25
CA GLY A 70 -5.32 -10.07 -20.20
C GLY A 70 -5.11 -8.68 -19.59
N ILE A 71 -5.37 -7.67 -20.40
CA ILE A 71 -5.03 -6.27 -20.11
C ILE A 71 -5.68 -5.80 -18.80
N ILE A 72 -4.88 -5.15 -17.94
CA ILE A 72 -5.40 -4.53 -16.73
C ILE A 72 -6.20 -3.29 -17.15
N PRO A 73 -7.50 -3.18 -16.81
CA PRO A 73 -8.30 -2.02 -17.19
C PRO A 73 -7.74 -0.71 -16.64
N GLU A 74 -8.00 0.38 -17.34
CA GLU A 74 -7.55 1.72 -16.94
C GLU A 74 -8.05 2.08 -15.53
N GLY A 75 -7.20 2.78 -14.76
CA GLY A 75 -7.50 3.17 -13.39
C GLY A 75 -7.52 2.03 -12.37
N LYS A 76 -7.32 0.77 -12.78
CA LYS A 76 -7.31 -0.39 -11.88
C LYS A 76 -5.92 -0.81 -11.42
N VAL A 77 -5.89 -1.44 -10.25
CA VAL A 77 -4.69 -2.02 -9.62
C VAL A 77 -4.79 -3.53 -9.56
N VAL A 78 -3.63 -4.19 -9.52
CA VAL A 78 -3.54 -5.63 -9.26
C VAL A 78 -3.28 -5.80 -7.76
N ILE A 79 -4.09 -6.64 -7.13
CA ILE A 79 -4.12 -6.89 -5.69
C ILE A 79 -3.62 -8.32 -5.44
N HIS A 80 -2.73 -8.46 -4.47
CA HIS A 80 -2.26 -9.77 -3.99
C HIS A 80 -3.27 -10.34 -3.00
N LEU A 81 -3.91 -11.45 -3.36
CA LEU A 81 -4.78 -12.18 -2.45
C LEU A 81 -3.96 -12.86 -1.35
N CYS A 82 -2.80 -13.42 -1.71
CA CYS A 82 -1.84 -14.07 -0.81
C CYS A 82 -1.04 -13.14 0.10
N ASP A 83 -1.18 -11.82 -0.06
CA ASP A 83 -0.47 -10.84 0.75
C ASP A 83 1.07 -10.86 0.68
N ASN A 84 1.65 -11.60 -0.26
CA ASN A 84 3.08 -11.69 -0.49
C ASN A 84 3.49 -10.82 -1.70
N PRO A 85 4.18 -9.68 -1.50
CA PRO A 85 4.57 -8.77 -2.58
C PRO A 85 5.47 -9.40 -3.67
N SER A 86 6.24 -10.43 -3.32
CA SER A 86 7.09 -11.17 -4.26
C SER A 86 6.34 -12.22 -5.06
N CYS A 87 5.09 -12.57 -4.69
CA CYS A 87 4.30 -13.54 -5.41
C CYS A 87 3.85 -12.99 -6.77
N VAL A 88 3.96 -13.83 -7.80
CA VAL A 88 3.49 -13.59 -9.16
C VAL A 88 2.56 -14.69 -9.65
N ASN A 89 2.07 -15.59 -8.79
CA ASN A 89 1.11 -16.61 -9.20
C ASN A 89 -0.19 -15.95 -9.69
N PRO A 90 -0.62 -16.14 -10.96
CA PRO A 90 -1.87 -15.60 -11.48
C PRO A 90 -3.12 -15.91 -10.64
N LYS A 91 -3.15 -17.08 -9.99
CA LYS A 91 -4.26 -17.49 -9.11
C LYS A 91 -4.34 -16.66 -7.84
N HIS A 92 -3.25 -15.99 -7.47
CA HIS A 92 -3.14 -15.15 -6.28
C HIS A 92 -3.29 -13.66 -6.57
N LEU A 93 -3.65 -13.29 -7.81
CA LEU A 93 -3.76 -11.91 -8.27
C LEU A 93 -5.18 -11.58 -8.71
N ALA A 94 -5.74 -10.50 -8.19
CA ALA A 94 -7.04 -9.95 -8.59
C ALA A 94 -6.89 -8.52 -9.12
N VAL A 95 -7.89 -8.03 -9.84
CA VAL A 95 -7.98 -6.61 -10.25
C VAL A 95 -9.05 -5.92 -9.42
N GLY A 96 -8.74 -4.71 -8.95
CA GLY A 96 -9.65 -3.90 -8.17
C GLY A 96 -9.33 -2.41 -8.28
N THR A 97 -10.02 -1.60 -7.50
CA THR A 97 -9.71 -0.17 -7.35
C THR A 97 -8.68 0.06 -6.25
N VAL A 98 -8.10 1.26 -6.23
CA VAL A 98 -7.26 1.70 -5.10
C VAL A 98 -8.07 1.71 -3.79
N SER A 99 -9.36 2.04 -3.87
CA SER A 99 -10.27 1.99 -2.71
C SER A 99 -10.39 0.57 -2.17
N ASP A 100 -10.60 -0.42 -3.03
CA ASP A 100 -10.70 -1.84 -2.64
C ASP A 100 -9.42 -2.33 -1.97
N ASN A 101 -8.26 -2.00 -2.56
CA ASN A 101 -6.96 -2.34 -1.98
C ASN A 101 -6.73 -1.69 -0.60
N ASN A 102 -7.17 -0.45 -0.42
CA ASN A 102 -7.06 0.24 0.87
C ASN A 102 -8.04 -0.32 1.90
N ALA A 103 -9.23 -0.72 1.48
CA ALA A 103 -10.22 -1.36 2.34
C ALA A 103 -9.72 -2.74 2.81
N ASP A 104 -9.16 -3.56 1.91
CA ASP A 104 -8.55 -4.85 2.21
C ASP A 104 -7.37 -4.69 3.20
N MET A 105 -6.47 -3.73 2.96
CA MET A 105 -5.37 -3.43 3.86
C MET A 105 -5.85 -3.05 5.27
N ARG A 106 -6.95 -2.30 5.38
CA ARG A 106 -7.56 -1.93 6.67
C ARG A 106 -8.20 -3.13 7.35
N HIS A 107 -8.95 -3.95 6.60
CA HIS A 107 -9.58 -5.17 7.12
C HIS A 107 -8.54 -6.15 7.67
N LYS A 108 -7.40 -6.28 7.00
CA LYS A 108 -6.26 -7.11 7.42
C LYS A 108 -5.40 -6.48 8.52
N GLY A 109 -5.77 -5.32 9.07
CA GLY A 109 -5.04 -4.67 10.16
C GLY A 109 -3.65 -4.13 9.78
N ARG A 110 -3.35 -3.98 8.48
CA ARG A 110 -2.03 -3.55 7.98
C ARG A 110 -1.88 -2.04 7.86
N ALA A 111 -2.97 -1.31 8.05
CA ALA A 111 -2.94 0.14 8.05
C ALA A 111 -2.12 0.65 9.25
N LYS A 112 -1.03 1.36 8.98
CA LYS A 112 -0.28 2.09 10.01
C LYS A 112 -1.02 3.39 10.31
N TYR A 113 -1.65 3.48 11.48
CA TYR A 113 -2.26 4.71 11.95
C TYR A 113 -1.19 5.63 12.55
N GLN A 114 -0.67 6.54 11.74
CA GLN A 114 0.15 7.64 12.25
C GLN A 114 -0.77 8.64 12.96
N THR A 115 -0.84 8.56 14.29
CA THR A 115 -1.68 9.43 15.12
C THR A 115 -0.83 10.34 15.98
N GLY A 116 -1.40 11.49 16.36
CA GLY A 116 -0.70 12.46 17.18
C GLY A 116 0.61 12.93 16.54
N GLU A 117 1.69 12.90 17.31
CA GLU A 117 3.04 13.31 16.86
C GLU A 117 3.62 12.43 15.77
N GLN A 118 3.18 11.18 15.66
CA GLN A 118 3.65 10.27 14.61
C GLN A 118 3.10 10.65 13.24
N ASN A 119 2.05 11.48 13.19
CA ASN A 119 1.58 12.08 11.95
C ASN A 119 2.56 13.18 11.53
N GLY A 120 3.24 13.00 10.39
CA GLY A 120 4.20 13.99 9.88
C GLY A 120 3.62 15.38 9.59
N ASN A 121 2.29 15.51 9.52
CA ASN A 121 1.61 16.80 9.41
C ASN A 121 1.20 17.41 10.77
N SER A 122 1.48 16.74 11.89
CA SER A 122 1.14 17.25 13.22
C SER A 122 2.04 18.44 13.57
N LYS A 123 1.40 19.56 13.93
CA LYS A 123 2.09 20.77 14.42
C LYS A 123 2.13 20.84 15.95
N LEU A 124 1.44 19.92 16.63
CA LEU A 124 1.34 19.88 18.09
C LEU A 124 2.06 18.64 18.62
N THR A 125 2.66 18.81 19.79
CA THR A 125 3.31 17.73 20.55
C THR A 125 2.41 17.23 21.67
N LYS A 126 2.69 16.03 22.18
CA LYS A 126 1.99 15.42 23.31
C LYS A 126 1.97 16.36 24.52
N ASP A 127 3.10 17.01 24.81
CA ASP A 127 3.20 17.95 25.93
C ASP A 127 2.31 19.17 25.73
N LYS A 128 2.34 19.78 24.53
CA LYS A 128 1.44 20.89 24.18
C LYS A 128 -0.03 20.51 24.28
N ILE A 129 -0.37 19.27 23.94
CA ILE A 129 -1.74 18.75 24.10
C ILE A 129 -2.14 18.68 25.58
N PHE A 130 -1.25 18.24 26.47
CA PHE A 130 -1.53 18.25 27.91
C PHE A 130 -1.65 19.66 28.47
N ASP A 131 -0.81 20.59 28.02
CA ASP A 131 -0.89 21.99 28.40
C ASP A 131 -2.25 22.59 27.99
N ILE A 132 -2.64 22.42 26.73
CA ILE A 132 -3.95 22.88 26.23
C ILE A 132 -5.13 22.25 27.01
N ARG A 133 -5.03 20.96 27.38
CA ARG A 133 -6.08 20.26 28.14
C ARG A 133 -6.22 20.78 29.58
N ARG A 134 -5.12 21.16 30.23
CA ARG A 134 -5.12 21.70 31.60
C ARG A 134 -5.43 23.18 31.67
N ASP A 135 -5.21 23.91 30.58
CA ASP A 135 -5.39 25.34 30.53
C ASP A 135 -6.87 25.73 30.66
N ILE A 136 -7.22 26.46 31.72
CA ILE A 136 -8.60 26.89 32.02
C ILE A 136 -9.02 28.16 31.27
N ARG A 137 -8.08 28.85 30.58
CA ARG A 137 -8.37 30.06 29.83
C ARG A 137 -9.33 29.77 28.68
N SER A 138 -9.92 30.84 28.12
CA SER A 138 -10.84 30.72 26.99
C SER A 138 -10.15 30.08 25.77
N ASN A 139 -10.91 29.29 25.00
CA ASN A 139 -10.38 28.61 23.81
C ASN A 139 -9.78 29.60 22.79
N ARG A 140 -10.26 30.85 22.74
CA ARG A 140 -9.75 31.88 21.82
C ARG A 140 -8.35 32.39 22.23
N ILE A 141 -8.06 32.48 23.53
CA ILE A 141 -6.74 32.89 24.02
C ILE A 141 -5.73 31.80 23.70
N ILE A 142 -6.04 30.56 24.07
CA ILE A 142 -5.19 29.39 23.82
C ILE A 142 -4.95 29.23 22.31
N ALA A 143 -5.99 29.38 21.49
CA ALA A 143 -5.89 29.31 20.04
C ALA A 143 -4.86 30.27 19.44
N ARG A 144 -4.84 31.54 19.91
CA ARG A 144 -3.88 32.55 19.45
C ARG A 144 -2.46 32.19 19.84
N GLU A 145 -2.26 31.74 21.08
CA GLU A 145 -0.93 31.36 21.60
C GLU A 145 -0.33 30.19 20.82
N TYR A 146 -1.15 29.18 20.51
CA TYR A 146 -0.70 27.98 19.78
C TYR A 146 -0.83 28.10 18.25
N ASN A 147 -1.30 29.23 17.73
CA ASN A 147 -1.60 29.47 16.32
C ASN A 147 -2.47 28.35 15.69
N ILE A 148 -3.55 28.00 16.38
CA ILE A 148 -4.55 27.01 15.93
C ILE A 148 -5.96 27.60 16.05
N SER A 149 -6.96 26.97 15.44
CA SER A 149 -8.35 27.44 15.59
C SER A 149 -8.88 27.18 17.00
N HIS A 150 -9.73 28.08 17.51
CA HIS A 150 -10.39 27.89 18.81
C HIS A 150 -11.31 26.65 18.84
N THR A 151 -11.84 26.24 17.70
CA THR A 151 -12.54 24.95 17.54
C THR A 151 -11.59 23.78 17.76
N HIS A 152 -10.36 23.84 17.21
CA HIS A 152 -9.34 22.81 17.42
C HIS A 152 -8.99 22.68 18.92
N VAL A 153 -8.81 23.81 19.63
CA VAL A 153 -8.62 23.82 21.09
C VAL A 153 -9.78 23.12 21.80
N GLY A 154 -11.02 23.45 21.44
CA GLY A 154 -12.21 22.81 22.02
C GLY A 154 -12.23 21.29 21.80
N LEU A 155 -11.88 20.81 20.60
CA LEU A 155 -11.81 19.38 20.29
C LEU A 155 -10.70 18.68 21.11
N ILE A 156 -9.56 19.35 21.34
CA ILE A 156 -8.46 18.83 22.17
C ILE A 156 -8.90 18.70 23.63
N LYS A 157 -9.49 19.76 24.20
CA LYS A 157 -9.99 19.78 25.59
C LYS A 157 -11.07 18.73 25.82
N ASN A 158 -12.00 18.59 24.87
CA ASN A 158 -13.08 17.62 24.93
C ASN A 158 -12.65 16.18 24.55
N LYS A 159 -11.35 15.94 24.35
CA LYS A 159 -10.77 14.64 23.97
C LYS A 159 -11.46 14.00 22.75
N LYS A 160 -11.98 14.81 21.83
CA LYS A 160 -12.58 14.34 20.56
C LYS A 160 -11.50 14.02 19.52
N ILE A 161 -10.35 14.67 19.63
CA ILE A 161 -9.12 14.37 18.89
C ILE A 161 -7.98 14.09 19.87
N TRP A 162 -6.86 13.54 19.40
CA TRP A 162 -5.77 13.04 20.27
C TRP A 162 -6.28 12.05 21.33
N ARG A 163 -7.24 11.19 20.94
CA ARG A 163 -7.98 10.26 21.82
C ARG A 163 -7.11 9.18 22.48
N HIS A 164 -5.92 8.95 21.93
CA HIS A 164 -4.95 7.99 22.45
C HIS A 164 -4.11 8.54 23.63
N LEU A 165 -4.23 9.84 23.93
CA LEU A 165 -3.63 10.51 25.08
C LEU A 165 -4.65 10.80 26.17
#